data_AF-A0A7C9RQ78-F1
#
_entry.id   AF-A0A7C9RQ78-F1
#
_cell.length_a   1.000
_cell.length_b   1.000
_cell.length_c   1.000
_cell.angle_alpha   90.00
_cell.angle_beta   90.00
_cell.angle_gamma   90.00
#
_symmetry.space_group_name_H-M   'P 1'
#
loop_
_entity.id
_entity.type
_entity.pdbx_description
1 polymer ?
#
loop_
_entity_poly.entity_id
_entity_poly.type
_entity_poly.pdbx_seq_one_letter_code
_entity_poly.pdbx_strand_id
1 'polypeptide(L)'
;MIDTAKYVGVTANTAVAQIQKLGYYVYVTHATKKSNLFQISTTGTLPESLNKWVVSSIEANRSTYSSTATVWVKPGELTPAEKVDEAVQTAGLNSAVGTTYRTASAWVLDVCKSMTTPAQYVTASEFLQGQINEDAKRLEIFKIGIPLLCTEHQGALNEVLEGNVPFGSGTYEIGTGKGKIKPGKYRTLFSVDDCYWERTRPDGEIIDNNFATHAQSITVTIAPTDGSFTTQRCGKWQLVK
;
A
#
# COMPACT_ATOMS: atom_id res chain seq x y z
N MET A 1 38.62 8.56 25.96
CA MET A 1 37.38 9.35 25.91
C MET A 1 36.43 8.64 24.96
N ILE A 2 35.13 8.60 25.20
CA ILE A 2 34.18 8.04 24.23
C ILE A 2 33.84 9.12 23.21
N ASP A 3 33.95 8.81 21.91
CA ASP A 3 33.33 9.63 20.86
C ASP A 3 31.82 9.41 20.95
N THR A 4 31.09 10.44 21.38
CA THR A 4 29.64 10.44 21.53
C THR A 4 28.90 10.78 20.23
N ALA A 5 29.56 11.46 19.29
CA ALA A 5 28.95 11.94 18.06
C ALA A 5 28.62 10.80 17.10
N LYS A 6 29.51 9.79 17.00
CA LYS A 6 29.29 8.59 16.15
C LYS A 6 28.06 7.76 16.48
N TYR A 7 27.42 8.00 17.63
CA TYR A 7 26.22 7.28 18.05
C TYR A 7 24.91 7.97 17.62
N VAL A 8 24.93 9.24 17.22
CA VAL A 8 23.71 9.97 16.85
C VAL A 8 23.04 9.28 15.65
N GLY A 9 21.74 8.96 15.79
CA GLY A 9 20.97 8.20 14.80
C GLY A 9 21.11 6.67 14.90
N VAL A 10 22.06 6.14 15.68
CA VAL A 10 22.15 4.69 15.96
C VAL A 10 20.99 4.29 16.88
N THR A 11 20.46 3.07 16.72
CA THR A 11 19.43 2.54 17.62
C THR A 11 19.92 2.50 19.06
N ALA A 12 19.04 2.83 20.01
CA ALA A 12 19.38 2.96 21.42
C ALA A 12 19.98 1.66 21.98
N ASN A 13 19.41 0.51 21.62
CA ASN A 13 19.91 -0.82 22.00
C ASN A 13 21.37 -1.06 21.52
N THR A 14 21.67 -0.81 20.24
CA THR A 14 23.02 -0.96 19.69
C THR A 14 24.01 0.01 20.33
N ALA A 15 23.62 1.26 20.57
CA ALA A 15 24.45 2.24 21.25
C ALA A 15 24.77 1.79 22.69
N VAL A 16 23.75 1.47 23.49
CA VAL A 16 23.89 1.00 24.89
C VAL A 16 24.85 -0.20 24.95
N ALA A 17 24.65 -1.22 24.12
CA ALA A 17 25.49 -2.42 24.10
C ALA A 17 26.96 -2.13 23.73
N GLN A 18 27.22 -1.16 22.84
CA GLN A 18 28.59 -0.75 22.51
C GLN A 18 29.23 0.09 23.62
N ILE A 19 28.48 0.97 24.28
CA ILE A 19 28.98 1.83 25.36
C ILE A 19 29.30 1.00 26.61
N GLN A 20 28.47 0.00 26.93
CA GLN A 20 28.75 -0.97 28.01
C GLN A 20 30.05 -1.75 27.78
N LYS A 21 30.33 -2.18 26.54
CA LYS A 21 31.61 -2.83 26.17
C LYS A 21 32.84 -1.93 26.36
N LEU A 22 32.66 -0.61 26.41
CA LEU A 22 33.72 0.36 26.72
C LEU A 22 33.89 0.61 28.23
N GLY A 23 33.21 -0.16 29.09
CA GLY A 23 33.32 -0.09 30.55
C GLY A 23 32.52 1.04 31.20
N TYR A 24 31.53 1.60 30.50
CA TYR A 24 30.64 2.62 31.05
C TYR A 24 29.35 1.97 31.59
N TYR A 25 28.93 2.39 32.79
CA TYR A 25 27.57 2.16 33.27
C TYR A 25 26.63 3.09 32.50
N VAL A 26 25.73 2.49 31.72
CA VAL A 26 24.81 3.24 30.86
C VAL A 26 23.47 3.45 31.56
N TYR A 27 23.06 4.70 31.67
CA TYR A 27 21.76 5.11 32.17
C TYR A 27 20.86 5.49 31.01
N VAL A 28 19.80 4.70 30.87
CA VAL A 28 18.58 5.02 30.15
C VAL A 28 17.51 5.02 31.26
N THR A 29 16.69 6.07 31.41
CA THR A 29 15.88 6.33 32.65
C THR A 29 14.43 6.79 32.36
N HIS A 30 13.86 7.88 32.90
CA HIS A 30 12.49 8.29 32.50
C HIS A 30 12.19 9.81 32.60
N ALA A 31 11.64 10.35 31.50
CA ALA A 31 11.22 11.74 31.24
C ALA A 31 11.38 12.78 32.38
N THR A 32 12.30 13.74 32.16
CA THR A 32 12.13 15.13 32.66
C THR A 32 12.25 16.10 31.49
N LYS A 33 11.24 16.97 31.35
CA LYS A 33 10.97 17.71 30.12
C LYS A 33 12.01 18.82 29.86
N LYS A 34 13.02 18.50 29.04
CA LYS A 34 13.75 19.48 28.21
C LYS A 34 13.46 19.13 26.73
N SER A 35 12.36 19.68 26.20
CA SER A 35 11.84 19.38 24.84
C SER A 35 11.34 17.93 24.64
N ASN A 36 11.24 17.50 23.38
CA ASN A 36 10.61 16.25 22.88
C ASN A 36 11.48 14.98 23.04
N LEU A 37 12.35 14.93 24.05
CA LEU A 37 13.25 13.79 24.28
C LEU A 37 12.65 12.80 25.28
N PHE A 38 12.81 11.52 24.98
CA PHE A 38 12.39 10.43 25.85
C PHE A 38 13.61 9.69 26.39
N GLN A 39 13.33 8.81 27.35
CA GLN A 39 14.27 8.17 28.27
C GLN A 39 13.53 6.87 28.70
N ILE A 40 14.17 5.70 28.72
CA ILE A 40 13.55 4.39 29.06
C ILE A 40 14.36 3.66 30.14
N SER A 41 13.73 3.24 31.24
CA SER A 41 14.42 2.58 32.37
C SER A 41 14.41 1.07 32.26
N THR A 42 15.55 0.42 32.54
CA THR A 42 15.60 -1.02 32.88
C THR A 42 16.66 -1.35 33.92
N THR A 43 16.22 -1.93 35.03
CA THR A 43 17.01 -2.92 35.78
C THR A 43 16.65 -4.31 35.26
N GLY A 44 17.50 -4.90 34.42
CA GLY A 44 17.27 -6.20 33.80
C GLY A 44 17.44 -6.17 32.28
N THR A 45 16.78 -7.09 31.58
CA THR A 45 16.79 -7.20 30.11
C THR A 45 16.25 -5.92 29.47
N LEU A 46 16.99 -5.38 28.50
CA LEU A 46 16.55 -4.23 27.69
C LEU A 46 15.19 -4.59 27.02
N PRO A 47 14.17 -3.71 27.04
CA PRO A 47 12.89 -4.06 26.48
C PRO A 47 12.97 -3.94 24.95
N GLU A 48 12.28 -4.81 24.20
CA GLU A 48 12.27 -4.77 22.73
C GLU A 48 11.87 -3.39 22.17
N SER A 49 11.12 -2.60 22.97
CA SER A 49 10.77 -1.22 22.68
C SER A 49 11.97 -0.32 22.33
N LEU A 50 13.17 -0.56 22.90
CA LEU A 50 14.37 0.26 22.64
C LEU A 50 14.86 0.23 21.19
N ASN A 51 14.46 -0.77 20.39
CA ASN A 51 14.78 -0.82 18.96
C ASN A 51 14.04 0.27 18.16
N LYS A 52 12.91 0.80 18.67
CA LYS A 52 12.14 1.91 18.06
C LYS A 52 12.71 3.30 18.37
N TRP A 53 13.81 3.39 19.10
CA TRP A 53 14.42 4.66 19.53
C TRP A 53 15.83 4.78 18.97
N VAL A 54 16.17 6.00 18.52
CA VAL A 54 17.53 6.34 18.07
C VAL A 54 18.14 7.37 19.00
N VAL A 55 19.46 7.30 19.18
CA VAL A 55 20.22 8.24 20.00
C VAL A 55 20.13 9.64 19.40
N SER A 56 19.75 10.61 20.22
CA SER A 56 19.80 12.03 19.88
C SER A 56 21.09 12.68 20.39
N SER A 57 21.59 12.27 21.56
CA SER A 57 22.87 12.70 22.14
C SER A 57 23.32 11.75 23.26
N ILE A 58 24.59 11.83 23.64
CA ILE A 58 25.16 11.10 24.78
C ILE A 58 25.98 12.06 25.63
N GLU A 59 25.76 12.01 26.93
CA GLU A 59 26.61 12.66 27.95
C GLU A 59 27.41 11.59 28.67
N ALA A 60 28.73 11.62 28.57
CA ALA A 60 29.61 10.63 29.19
C ALA A 60 30.54 11.29 30.21
N ASN A 61 30.57 10.74 31.43
CA ASN A 61 31.42 11.19 32.52
C ASN A 61 32.39 10.07 32.92
N ARG A 62 33.65 10.41 33.16
CA ARG A 62 34.69 9.47 33.58
C ARG A 62 35.45 10.04 34.77
N SER A 63 35.31 9.38 35.91
CA SER A 63 36.04 9.66 37.14
C SER A 63 37.06 8.57 37.45
N THR A 64 37.84 8.75 38.51
CA THR A 64 38.74 7.74 39.08
C THR A 64 38.01 6.52 39.67
N TYR A 65 36.71 6.64 39.98
CA TYR A 65 35.93 5.60 40.67
C TYR A 65 34.87 4.93 39.77
N SER A 66 34.39 5.63 38.75
CA SER A 66 33.36 5.12 37.83
C SER A 66 33.40 5.83 36.47
N SER A 67 33.00 5.10 35.42
CA SER A 67 32.68 5.66 34.09
C SER A 67 31.17 5.51 33.86
N THR A 68 30.46 6.59 33.57
CA THR A 68 28.99 6.61 33.39
C THR A 68 28.61 7.31 32.09
N ALA A 69 27.51 6.88 31.46
CA ALA A 69 27.00 7.51 30.25
C ALA A 69 25.46 7.60 30.28
N THR A 70 24.93 8.79 30.03
CA THR A 70 23.50 9.05 29.84
C THR A 70 23.21 9.09 28.35
N VAL A 71 22.26 8.27 27.89
CA VAL A 71 21.87 8.21 26.47
C VAL A 71 20.49 8.86 26.30
N TRP A 72 20.45 9.98 25.58
CA TRP A 72 19.21 10.67 25.23
C TRP A 72 18.68 10.12 23.91
N VAL A 73 17.37 9.84 23.83
CA VAL A 73 16.77 9.21 22.65
C VAL A 73 15.56 9.98 22.11
N LYS A 74 15.32 9.81 20.82
CA LYS A 74 14.13 10.24 20.08
C LYS A 74 13.53 9.04 19.32
N PRO A 75 12.26 9.08 18.89
CA PRO A 75 11.72 8.03 18.04
C PRO A 75 12.60 7.85 16.79
N GLY A 76 12.82 6.60 16.39
CA GLY A 76 13.43 6.29 15.10
C GLY A 76 12.53 6.72 13.95
N GLU A 77 13.07 6.79 12.74
CA GLU A 77 12.21 6.93 11.57
C GLU A 77 11.43 5.63 11.38
N LEU A 78 10.10 5.75 11.28
CA LEU A 78 9.21 4.62 11.04
C LEU A 78 9.53 3.93 9.71
N THR A 79 9.54 2.60 9.71
CA THR A 79 9.59 1.83 8.47
C THR A 79 8.36 2.13 7.60
N PRO A 80 8.39 1.88 6.27
CA PRO A 80 7.21 2.06 5.42
C PRO A 80 5.97 1.30 5.94
N ALA A 81 6.15 0.11 6.50
CA ALA A 81 5.08 -0.67 7.13
C ALA A 81 4.49 0.04 8.36
N GLU A 82 5.34 0.52 9.28
CA GLU A 82 4.88 1.27 10.46
C GLU A 82 4.21 2.61 10.08
N LYS A 83 4.69 3.29 9.02
CA LYS A 83 4.05 4.50 8.48
C LYS A 83 2.62 4.22 8.00
N VAL A 84 2.40 3.07 7.35
CA VAL A 84 1.06 2.64 6.92
C VAL A 84 0.19 2.29 8.12
N ASP A 85 0.70 1.54 9.09
CA ASP A 85 -0.05 1.16 10.29
C ASP A 85 -0.48 2.36 11.14
N GLU A 86 0.43 3.33 11.36
CA GLU A 86 0.12 4.56 12.10
C GLU A 86 -0.89 5.43 11.33
N ALA A 87 -0.77 5.55 10.02
CA ALA A 87 -1.70 6.33 9.19
C ALA A 87 -3.11 5.70 9.16
N VAL A 88 -3.21 4.37 9.00
CA VAL A 88 -4.49 3.64 9.02
C VAL A 88 -5.15 3.69 10.41
N GLN A 89 -4.36 3.57 11.49
CA GLN A 89 -4.84 3.76 12.85
C GLN A 89 -5.36 5.19 13.09
N THR A 90 -4.59 6.20 12.68
CA THR A 90 -4.94 7.63 12.85
C THR A 90 -6.19 8.00 12.05
N ALA A 91 -6.37 7.42 10.87
CA ALA A 91 -7.57 7.59 10.05
C ALA A 91 -8.80 6.81 10.55
N GLY A 92 -8.68 6.01 11.62
CA GLY A 92 -9.79 5.19 12.14
C GLY A 92 -10.21 4.04 11.22
N LEU A 93 -9.34 3.63 10.31
CA LEU A 93 -9.62 2.66 9.24
C LEU A 93 -9.42 1.20 9.66
N ASN A 94 -8.85 0.94 10.85
CA ASN A 94 -8.56 -0.42 11.37
C ASN A 94 -9.75 -1.39 11.32
N SER A 95 -11.00 -0.91 11.36
CA SER A 95 -12.20 -1.77 11.24
C SER A 95 -12.37 -2.44 9.87
N ALA A 96 -11.71 -1.91 8.84
CA ALA A 96 -11.82 -2.38 7.46
C ALA A 96 -10.67 -3.33 7.05
N VAL A 97 -9.64 -3.45 7.88
CA VAL A 97 -8.57 -4.45 7.74
C VAL A 97 -9.18 -5.84 7.98
N GLY A 98 -8.84 -6.82 7.14
CA GLY A 98 -9.36 -8.18 7.27
C GLY A 98 -9.05 -8.78 8.65
N THR A 99 -10.03 -9.46 9.25
CA THR A 99 -9.95 -9.98 10.64
C THR A 99 -8.85 -11.00 10.90
N THR A 100 -8.26 -11.55 9.83
CA THR A 100 -7.10 -12.46 9.86
C THR A 100 -5.75 -11.74 10.03
N TYR A 101 -5.68 -10.43 9.83
CA TYR A 101 -4.43 -9.67 9.84
C TYR A 101 -4.27 -8.85 11.12
N ARG A 102 -3.05 -8.86 11.68
CA ARG A 102 -2.71 -8.13 12.91
C ARG A 102 -2.46 -6.64 12.68
N THR A 103 -2.06 -6.26 11.48
CA THR A 103 -1.70 -4.89 11.08
C THR A 103 -2.20 -4.60 9.67
N ALA A 104 -2.37 -3.32 9.34
CA ALA A 104 -2.84 -2.90 8.02
C ALA A 104 -1.75 -3.11 6.96
N SER A 105 -0.49 -2.87 7.32
CA SER A 105 0.68 -3.13 6.49
C SER A 105 0.80 -4.59 6.08
N ALA A 106 0.54 -5.53 7.00
CA ALA A 106 0.56 -6.97 6.70
C ALA A 106 -0.53 -7.37 5.72
N TRP A 107 -1.74 -6.80 5.86
CA TRP A 107 -2.83 -7.03 4.91
C TRP A 107 -2.54 -6.45 3.52
N VAL A 108 -2.05 -5.21 3.45
CA VAL A 108 -1.68 -4.57 2.18
C VAL A 108 -0.60 -5.39 1.47
N LEU A 109 0.46 -5.82 2.17
CA LEU A 109 1.53 -6.62 1.59
C LEU A 109 1.04 -7.96 1.02
N ASP A 110 0.07 -8.62 1.67
CA ASP A 110 -0.50 -9.87 1.16
C ASP A 110 -1.38 -9.66 -0.08
N VAL A 111 -2.14 -8.55 -0.12
CA VAL A 111 -2.89 -8.12 -1.31
C VAL A 111 -1.93 -7.78 -2.47
N CYS A 112 -0.87 -6.99 -2.23
CA CYS A 112 0.16 -6.70 -3.22
C CYS A 112 0.78 -8.00 -3.77
N LYS A 113 1.19 -8.91 -2.88
CA LYS A 113 1.76 -10.20 -3.27
C LYS A 113 0.80 -10.98 -4.17
N SER A 114 -0.49 -11.00 -3.82
CA SER A 114 -1.53 -11.67 -4.62
C SER A 114 -1.72 -11.04 -6.00
N MET A 115 -1.59 -9.70 -6.12
CA MET A 115 -1.61 -8.97 -7.41
C MET A 115 -0.43 -9.30 -8.34
N THR A 116 0.66 -9.89 -7.83
CA THR A 116 1.76 -10.40 -8.67
C THR A 116 1.56 -11.85 -9.13
N THR A 117 0.64 -12.61 -8.52
CA THR A 117 0.45 -14.02 -8.87
C THR A 117 -0.23 -14.19 -10.23
N PRO A 118 0.24 -15.13 -11.09
CA PRO A 118 -0.30 -15.32 -12.43
C PRO A 118 -1.62 -16.12 -12.42
N ALA A 119 -2.66 -15.55 -11.81
CA ALA A 119 -4.03 -15.95 -12.08
C ALA A 119 -4.38 -15.51 -13.51
N GLN A 120 -4.31 -16.44 -14.48
CA GLN A 120 -4.37 -16.23 -15.94
C GLN A 120 -5.54 -15.38 -16.50
N TYR A 121 -6.51 -14.95 -15.68
CA TYR A 121 -7.77 -14.33 -16.10
C TYR A 121 -8.19 -13.10 -15.26
N VAL A 122 -7.33 -12.58 -14.37
CA VAL A 122 -7.63 -11.43 -13.51
C VAL A 122 -6.44 -10.48 -13.50
N THR A 123 -6.65 -9.23 -13.89
CA THR A 123 -5.60 -8.19 -13.80
C THR A 123 -5.41 -7.72 -12.36
N ALA A 124 -4.27 -7.07 -12.07
CA ALA A 124 -3.98 -6.53 -10.74
C ALA A 124 -5.07 -5.55 -10.25
N SER A 125 -5.62 -4.71 -11.14
CA SER A 125 -6.71 -3.78 -10.84
C SER A 125 -8.06 -4.48 -10.64
N GLU A 126 -8.37 -5.53 -11.40
CA GLU A 126 -9.56 -6.37 -11.16
C GLU A 126 -9.49 -7.05 -9.78
N PHE A 127 -8.32 -7.59 -9.42
CA PHE A 127 -8.11 -8.20 -8.11
C PHE A 127 -8.26 -7.17 -6.97
N LEU A 128 -7.64 -6.00 -7.12
CA LEU A 128 -7.73 -4.90 -6.15
C LEU A 128 -9.16 -4.37 -6.01
N GLN A 129 -9.89 -4.21 -7.11
CA GLN A 129 -11.31 -3.85 -7.11
C GLN A 129 -12.14 -4.88 -6.33
N GLY A 130 -11.84 -6.18 -6.50
CA GLY A 130 -12.45 -7.27 -5.73
C GLY A 130 -12.31 -7.09 -4.21
N GLN A 131 -11.14 -6.67 -3.73
CA GLN A 131 -10.90 -6.42 -2.30
C GLN A 131 -11.77 -5.28 -1.73
N ILE A 132 -12.14 -4.30 -2.56
CA ILE A 132 -12.83 -3.06 -2.13
C ILE A 132 -14.35 -3.22 -2.09
N ASN A 133 -14.93 -4.12 -2.88
CA ASN A 133 -16.36 -4.14 -3.19
C ASN A 133 -17.32 -4.27 -1.99
N GLU A 134 -16.83 -4.73 -0.84
CA GLU A 134 -17.60 -4.91 0.41
C GLU A 134 -17.54 -3.70 1.35
N ASP A 135 -16.45 -2.91 1.34
CA ASP A 135 -16.25 -1.77 2.24
C ASP A 135 -15.37 -0.70 1.56
N ALA A 136 -15.94 0.47 1.30
CA ALA A 136 -15.25 1.59 0.68
C ALA A 136 -14.02 2.08 1.48
N LYS A 137 -13.97 1.85 2.81
CA LYS A 137 -12.80 2.17 3.63
C LYS A 137 -11.54 1.39 3.22
N ARG A 138 -11.70 0.22 2.61
CA ARG A 138 -10.57 -0.59 2.11
C ARG A 138 -9.79 0.15 1.03
N LEU A 139 -10.45 0.93 0.16
CA LEU A 139 -9.79 1.77 -0.84
C LEU A 139 -8.90 2.83 -0.18
N GLU A 140 -9.34 3.44 0.92
CA GLU A 140 -8.53 4.40 1.67
C GLU A 140 -7.28 3.76 2.29
N ILE A 141 -7.38 2.51 2.77
CA ILE A 141 -6.22 1.74 3.22
C ILE A 141 -5.24 1.48 2.07
N PHE A 142 -5.73 1.08 0.88
CA PHE A 142 -4.86 0.86 -0.27
C PHE A 142 -4.21 2.15 -0.81
N LYS A 143 -4.90 3.30 -0.74
CA LYS A 143 -4.34 4.63 -1.06
C LYS A 143 -3.18 5.02 -0.13
N ILE A 144 -3.22 4.61 1.14
CA ILE A 144 -2.13 4.80 2.10
C ILE A 144 -1.01 3.77 1.86
N GLY A 145 -1.38 2.51 1.66
CA GLY A 145 -0.48 1.36 1.68
C GLY A 145 0.34 1.15 0.40
N ILE A 146 -0.31 1.12 -0.76
CA ILE A 146 0.34 0.75 -2.03
C ILE A 146 1.52 1.69 -2.38
N PRO A 147 1.42 3.03 -2.27
CA PRO A 147 2.53 3.93 -2.58
C PRO A 147 3.76 3.80 -1.66
N LEU A 148 3.60 3.15 -0.50
CA LEU A 148 4.67 2.96 0.48
C LEU A 148 5.22 1.53 0.50
N LEU A 149 4.43 0.52 0.10
CA LEU A 149 4.73 -0.90 0.31
C LEU A 149 4.89 -1.71 -0.98
N CYS A 150 4.28 -1.31 -2.09
CA CYS A 150 4.32 -2.04 -3.36
C CYS A 150 4.09 -1.09 -4.55
N THR A 151 5.05 -0.21 -4.81
CA THR A 151 4.96 0.86 -5.81
C THR A 151 4.74 0.34 -7.24
N GLU A 152 5.14 -0.89 -7.52
CA GLU A 152 4.85 -1.64 -8.75
C GLU A 152 3.34 -1.76 -9.05
N HIS A 153 2.48 -1.64 -8.04
CA HIS A 153 1.03 -1.71 -8.15
C HIS A 153 0.34 -0.34 -8.20
N GLN A 154 1.08 0.77 -8.24
CA GLN A 154 0.52 2.11 -8.36
C GLN A 154 -0.39 2.28 -9.59
N GLY A 155 -0.04 1.63 -10.72
CA GLY A 155 -0.87 1.63 -11.92
C GLY A 155 -2.25 1.02 -11.68
N ALA A 156 -2.31 -0.14 -11.02
CA ALA A 156 -3.55 -0.83 -10.70
C ALA A 156 -4.42 -0.04 -9.70
N LEU A 157 -3.80 0.61 -8.71
CA LEU A 157 -4.51 1.54 -7.81
C LEU A 157 -5.11 2.73 -8.58
N ASN A 158 -4.35 3.32 -9.51
CA ASN A 158 -4.84 4.43 -10.33
C ASN A 158 -6.00 3.99 -11.24
N GLU A 159 -5.95 2.80 -11.85
CA GLU A 159 -7.07 2.26 -12.63
C GLU A 159 -8.34 2.11 -11.77
N VAL A 160 -8.22 1.61 -10.54
CA VAL A 160 -9.35 1.51 -9.59
C VAL A 160 -9.89 2.90 -9.20
N LEU A 161 -9.02 3.84 -8.84
CA LEU A 161 -9.40 5.22 -8.48
C LEU A 161 -10.09 5.95 -9.64
N GLU A 162 -9.61 5.74 -10.85
CA GLU A 162 -10.18 6.30 -12.06
C GLU A 162 -11.42 5.52 -12.55
N GLY A 163 -11.78 4.37 -11.98
CA GLY A 163 -12.86 3.51 -12.48
C GLY A 163 -12.60 2.95 -13.88
N ASN A 164 -11.32 2.76 -14.22
CA ASN A 164 -10.79 2.29 -15.50
C ASN A 164 -10.31 0.83 -15.42
N VAL A 165 -10.90 0.05 -14.50
CA VAL A 165 -10.58 -1.37 -14.28
C VAL A 165 -10.94 -2.18 -15.54
N PRO A 166 -10.06 -3.09 -16.02
CA PRO A 166 -10.38 -3.98 -17.13
C PRO A 166 -11.63 -4.82 -16.87
N PHE A 167 -12.37 -5.18 -17.92
CA PHE A 167 -13.59 -5.97 -17.79
C PHE A 167 -13.71 -7.06 -18.86
N GLY A 168 -14.44 -8.12 -18.54
CA GLY A 168 -14.60 -9.31 -19.37
C GLY A 168 -15.90 -9.33 -20.17
N SER A 169 -16.44 -10.54 -20.38
CA SER A 169 -17.74 -10.73 -21.02
C SER A 169 -18.89 -10.28 -20.13
N GLY A 170 -19.90 -9.64 -20.73
CA GLY A 170 -21.07 -9.08 -20.06
C GLY A 170 -21.76 -8.00 -20.91
N THR A 171 -22.85 -7.45 -20.39
CA THR A 171 -23.51 -6.25 -20.91
C THR A 171 -23.36 -5.15 -19.87
N TYR A 172 -22.84 -3.99 -20.29
CA TYR A 172 -22.52 -2.87 -19.42
C TYR A 172 -23.24 -1.62 -19.88
N GLU A 173 -23.96 -0.95 -18.98
CA GLU A 173 -24.47 0.39 -19.24
C GLU A 173 -23.32 1.40 -19.35
N ILE A 174 -23.47 2.36 -20.26
CA ILE A 174 -22.48 3.43 -20.43
C ILE A 174 -22.79 4.60 -19.50
N GLY A 175 -21.75 5.20 -18.92
CA GLY A 175 -21.83 6.46 -18.20
C GLY A 175 -20.99 6.51 -16.93
N THR A 176 -21.44 7.27 -15.95
CA THR A 176 -20.79 7.44 -14.65
C THR A 176 -21.60 6.72 -13.56
N GLY A 177 -20.97 5.86 -12.78
CA GLY A 177 -21.60 5.17 -11.65
C GLY A 177 -21.03 3.79 -11.37
N LYS A 178 -21.41 3.21 -10.22
CA LYS A 178 -21.04 1.84 -9.85
C LYS A 178 -21.65 0.85 -10.85
N GLY A 179 -20.83 -0.03 -11.42
CA GLY A 179 -21.28 -1.05 -12.39
C GLY A 179 -21.45 -0.56 -13.84
N LYS A 180 -21.21 0.72 -14.12
CA LYS A 180 -21.18 1.27 -15.49
C LYS A 180 -19.75 1.31 -16.02
N ILE A 181 -19.60 1.21 -17.34
CA ILE A 181 -18.32 1.53 -18.00
C ILE A 181 -18.34 2.96 -18.53
N LYS A 182 -17.18 3.60 -18.55
CA LYS A 182 -17.06 4.99 -18.99
C LYS A 182 -17.07 5.08 -20.52
N PRO A 183 -17.50 6.22 -21.10
CA PRO A 183 -17.21 6.52 -22.50
C PRO A 183 -15.70 6.59 -22.73
N GLY A 184 -15.23 6.09 -23.88
CA GLY A 184 -13.80 6.05 -24.17
C GLY A 184 -13.43 5.00 -25.21
N LYS A 185 -12.13 4.86 -25.44
CA LYS A 185 -11.57 3.89 -26.39
C LYS A 185 -11.07 2.67 -25.63
N TYR A 186 -11.58 1.50 -25.98
CA TYR A 186 -11.28 0.25 -25.31
C TYR A 186 -10.55 -0.71 -26.25
N ARG A 187 -9.60 -1.48 -25.73
CA ARG A 187 -8.81 -2.47 -26.48
C ARG A 187 -8.79 -3.82 -25.78
N THR A 188 -8.84 -4.91 -26.53
CA THR A 188 -8.61 -6.26 -25.98
C THR A 188 -7.15 -6.44 -25.57
N LEU A 189 -6.90 -6.93 -24.36
CA LEU A 189 -5.54 -7.11 -23.80
C LEU A 189 -4.68 -8.14 -24.55
N PHE A 190 -5.33 -9.13 -25.17
CA PHE A 190 -4.69 -10.25 -25.86
C PHE A 190 -5.39 -10.51 -27.20
N SER A 191 -4.86 -11.48 -27.95
CA SER A 191 -5.58 -12.06 -29.09
C SER A 191 -6.88 -12.72 -28.64
N VAL A 192 -7.88 -12.68 -29.51
CA VAL A 192 -9.23 -13.18 -29.24
C VAL A 192 -9.72 -14.07 -30.38
N ASP A 193 -10.53 -15.05 -30.02
CA ASP A 193 -11.17 -16.00 -30.93
C ASP A 193 -12.69 -16.02 -30.64
N ASP A 194 -13.51 -16.16 -31.68
CA ASP A 194 -14.99 -16.14 -31.62
C ASP A 194 -15.58 -14.99 -30.79
N CYS A 195 -14.93 -13.83 -30.82
CA CYS A 195 -15.27 -12.64 -30.06
C CYS A 195 -16.45 -11.90 -30.68
N TYR A 196 -17.54 -11.77 -29.92
CA TYR A 196 -18.66 -10.89 -30.26
C TYR A 196 -18.62 -9.63 -29.40
N TRP A 197 -18.84 -8.47 -30.03
CA TRP A 197 -19.12 -7.24 -29.32
C TRP A 197 -20.14 -6.40 -30.09
N GLU A 198 -20.88 -5.57 -29.35
CA GLU A 198 -21.86 -4.63 -29.88
C GLU A 198 -21.94 -3.38 -29.00
N ARG A 199 -22.28 -2.25 -29.62
CA ARG A 199 -22.68 -1.00 -28.99
C ARG A 199 -24.15 -0.77 -29.33
N THR A 200 -24.97 -0.37 -28.36
CA THR A 200 -26.39 -0.06 -28.56
C THR A 200 -26.71 1.37 -28.16
N ARG A 201 -27.83 1.90 -28.63
CA ARG A 201 -28.49 3.12 -28.12
C ARG A 201 -29.25 2.81 -26.82
N PRO A 202 -29.68 3.82 -26.04
CA PRO A 202 -30.48 3.61 -24.82
C PRO A 202 -31.83 2.89 -25.01
N ASP A 203 -32.34 2.82 -26.24
CA ASP A 203 -33.54 2.06 -26.63
C ASP A 203 -33.24 0.61 -27.08
N GLY A 204 -31.95 0.22 -27.11
CA GLY A 204 -31.49 -1.10 -27.54
C GLY A 204 -31.17 -1.23 -29.03
N GLU A 205 -31.32 -0.18 -29.85
CA GLU A 205 -30.93 -0.24 -31.26
C GLU A 205 -29.40 -0.40 -31.41
N ILE A 206 -28.94 -1.34 -32.22
CA ILE A 206 -27.50 -1.56 -32.45
C ILE A 206 -26.92 -0.36 -33.23
N ILE A 207 -25.86 0.24 -32.66
CA ILE A 207 -25.06 1.29 -33.30
C ILE A 207 -23.97 0.67 -34.18
N ASP A 208 -23.31 -0.36 -33.68
CA ASP A 208 -22.14 -1.00 -34.28
C ASP A 208 -21.92 -2.37 -33.62
N ASN A 209 -21.55 -3.41 -34.38
CA ASN A 209 -21.21 -4.73 -33.84
C ASN A 209 -20.24 -5.49 -34.74
N ASN A 210 -19.58 -6.51 -34.19
CA ASN A 210 -18.77 -7.43 -34.97
C ASN A 210 -18.68 -8.82 -34.31
N PHE A 211 -18.59 -9.86 -35.13
CA PHE A 211 -18.21 -11.22 -34.73
C PHE A 211 -16.84 -11.55 -35.33
N ALA A 212 -15.78 -11.31 -34.55
CA ALA A 212 -14.41 -11.59 -34.96
C ALA A 212 -14.06 -13.04 -34.64
N THR A 213 -13.95 -13.88 -35.69
CA THR A 213 -13.52 -15.28 -35.56
C THR A 213 -12.09 -15.40 -35.01
N HIS A 214 -11.19 -14.50 -35.42
CA HIS A 214 -9.86 -14.33 -34.83
C HIS A 214 -9.39 -12.87 -34.97
N ALA A 215 -8.73 -12.32 -33.96
CA ALA A 215 -8.01 -11.04 -34.05
C ALA A 215 -6.84 -10.96 -33.05
N GLN A 216 -5.71 -10.36 -33.46
CA GLN A 216 -4.58 -10.09 -32.56
C GLN A 216 -4.93 -9.05 -31.47
N SER A 217 -5.75 -8.07 -31.81
CA SER A 217 -6.37 -7.13 -30.87
C SER A 217 -7.54 -6.44 -31.55
N ILE A 218 -8.60 -6.14 -30.81
CA ILE A 218 -9.73 -5.33 -31.27
C ILE A 218 -9.75 -4.03 -30.48
N THR A 219 -10.08 -2.92 -31.14
CA THR A 219 -10.21 -1.61 -30.49
C THR A 219 -11.54 -0.96 -30.87
N VAL A 220 -12.36 -0.63 -29.88
CA VAL A 220 -13.71 -0.04 -30.03
C VAL A 220 -13.72 1.34 -29.37
N THR A 221 -14.44 2.30 -29.97
CA THR A 221 -14.69 3.62 -29.33
C THR A 221 -16.14 3.69 -28.91
N ILE A 222 -16.38 3.80 -27.60
CA ILE A 222 -17.69 3.88 -26.96
C ILE A 222 -17.99 5.35 -26.68
N ALA A 223 -19.10 5.86 -27.22
CA ALA A 223 -19.47 7.27 -27.11
C ALA A 223 -20.30 7.55 -25.85
N PRO A 224 -20.32 8.81 -25.34
CA PRO A 224 -21.15 9.17 -24.19
C PRO A 224 -22.67 9.04 -24.40
N THR A 225 -23.10 8.88 -25.65
CA THR A 225 -24.49 8.72 -26.08
C THR A 225 -24.92 7.26 -26.28
N ASP A 226 -23.98 6.31 -26.17
CA ASP A 226 -24.28 4.89 -26.24
C ASP A 226 -25.09 4.49 -24.99
N GLY A 227 -26.01 3.54 -25.13
CA GLY A 227 -26.80 2.96 -24.04
C GLY A 227 -26.05 1.85 -23.33
N SER A 228 -25.61 0.83 -24.09
CA SER A 228 -24.81 -0.28 -23.56
C SER A 228 -23.70 -0.74 -24.49
N PHE A 229 -22.74 -1.46 -23.91
CA PHE A 229 -21.77 -2.30 -24.61
C PHE A 229 -21.95 -3.74 -24.16
N THR A 230 -22.26 -4.65 -25.08
CA THR A 230 -22.25 -6.10 -24.81
C THR A 230 -21.02 -6.71 -25.44
N THR A 231 -20.37 -7.64 -24.73
CA THR A 231 -19.22 -8.38 -25.24
C THR A 231 -19.18 -9.81 -24.73
N GLN A 232 -18.77 -10.74 -25.58
CA GLN A 232 -18.69 -12.18 -25.30
C GLN A 232 -17.44 -12.78 -25.93
N ARG A 233 -16.66 -13.56 -25.17
CA ARG A 233 -15.40 -14.23 -25.58
C ARG A 233 -14.24 -13.31 -26.03
N CYS A 234 -14.39 -12.00 -25.97
CA CYS A 234 -13.34 -11.02 -26.31
C CYS A 234 -12.21 -10.86 -25.26
N GLY A 235 -11.98 -11.85 -24.40
CA GLY A 235 -11.01 -11.76 -23.31
C GLY A 235 -11.35 -10.64 -22.32
N LYS A 236 -10.41 -9.70 -22.15
CA LYS A 236 -10.54 -8.51 -21.30
C LYS A 236 -10.36 -7.24 -22.13
N TRP A 237 -11.22 -6.26 -21.92
CA TRP A 237 -11.10 -4.90 -22.45
C TRP A 237 -10.46 -3.97 -21.42
N GLN A 238 -9.47 -3.17 -21.85
CA GLN A 238 -8.87 -2.11 -21.06
C GLN A 238 -9.12 -0.76 -21.75
N LEU A 239 -9.40 0.30 -20.97
CA LEU A 239 -9.45 1.66 -21.49
C LEU A 239 -8.05 2.09 -21.92
N VAL A 240 -7.88 2.50 -23.17
CA VAL A 240 -6.61 3.06 -23.66
C VAL A 240 -6.64 4.58 -23.53
N LYS A 241 -5.59 5.13 -22.92
CA LYS A 241 -5.31 6.57 -22.84
C LYS A 241 -4.68 7.08 -24.14
#